data_AF-A0A4V5UZC1-F1
#
_entry.id   AF-A0A4V5UZC1-F1
#
_cell.length_a   1.000
_cell.length_b   1.000
_cell.length_c   1.000
_cell.angle_alpha   90.00
_cell.angle_beta   90.00
_cell.angle_gamma   90.00
#
_symmetry.space_group_name_H-M   'P 1'
#
loop_
_entity.id
_entity.type
_entity.pdbx_description
1 polymer ?
#
loop_
_entity_poly.entity_id
_entity_poly.type
_entity_poly.pdbx_seq_one_letter_code
_entity_poly.pdbx_strand_id
1 'polypeptide(L)'
;MRVVVPARWGRVLARRRRLISAVLLGLAVAGVLVSVQAPSGVAVLVVARDLSGGRLAAGDLSTVRVPSSVLPDGYLAAGSPVVGKVLTAPARRGEVLTDARLLGGGLLRSDARGVVATPVRVEDAEAASLVTAGDVIDVLAAYETHAETAAERVTVLTKARSEEGGLLVLATTTGQAASLARAQAGARLSIAIHPR
;
A
#
# COMPACT_ATOMS: atom_id res chain seq x y z
N MET A 1 1.53 54.90 52.59
CA MET A 1 1.89 55.88 51.55
C MET A 1 1.18 55.54 50.25
N ARG A 2 0.17 56.32 49.85
CA ARG A 2 -0.50 56.17 48.54
C ARG A 2 0.30 56.96 47.50
N VAL A 3 0.95 56.27 46.57
CA VAL A 3 1.65 56.89 45.45
C VAL A 3 0.60 57.47 44.50
N VAL A 4 0.42 58.79 44.55
CA VAL A 4 -0.44 59.52 43.61
C VAL A 4 0.35 59.67 42.32
N VAL A 5 0.08 58.78 41.35
CA VAL A 5 0.64 58.90 40.00
C VAL A 5 -0.10 60.05 39.29
N PRO A 6 0.58 61.12 38.85
CA PRO A 6 -0.09 62.26 38.22
C PRO A 6 -0.82 61.81 36.95
N ALA A 7 -2.13 62.11 36.87
CA ALA A 7 -3.08 61.67 35.83
C ALA A 7 -2.69 61.99 34.36
N ARG A 8 -1.64 62.81 34.16
CA ARG A 8 -1.06 63.09 32.84
C ARG A 8 -0.24 61.91 32.30
N TRP A 9 0.40 61.14 33.17
CA TRP A 9 1.21 59.97 32.79
C TRP A 9 0.33 58.78 32.42
N GLY A 10 -0.82 58.61 33.10
CA GLY A 10 -1.81 57.57 32.78
C GLY A 10 -2.37 57.67 31.36
N ARG A 11 -2.54 58.90 30.82
CA ARG A 11 -3.03 59.11 29.45
C ARG A 11 -1.97 58.81 28.37
N VAL A 12 -0.70 59.11 28.63
CA VAL A 12 0.41 58.77 27.73
C VAL A 12 0.66 57.26 27.74
N LEU A 13 0.62 56.63 28.92
CA LEU A 13 0.71 55.17 29.06
C LEU A 13 -0.49 54.48 28.40
N ALA A 14 -1.70 55.01 28.53
CA ALA A 14 -2.89 54.48 27.87
C ALA A 14 -2.83 54.60 26.33
N ARG A 15 -2.28 55.71 25.80
CA ARG A 15 -2.06 55.88 24.34
C ARG A 15 -1.02 54.89 23.81
N ARG A 16 0.09 54.68 24.53
CA ARG A 16 1.12 53.71 24.13
C ARG A 16 0.70 52.25 24.38
N ARG A 17 -0.14 51.97 25.39
CA ARG A 17 -0.71 50.63 25.62
C ARG A 17 -1.48 50.12 24.41
N ARG A 18 -2.28 50.96 23.74
CA ARG A 18 -3.00 50.56 22.52
C ARG A 18 -2.05 50.14 21.39
N LEU A 19 -0.94 50.87 21.20
CA LEU A 19 0.09 50.52 20.22
C LEU A 19 0.83 49.24 20.59
N ILE A 20 1.22 49.08 21.86
CA ILE A 20 1.89 47.87 22.37
C ILE A 20 0.97 46.64 22.21
N SER A 21 -0.31 46.78 22.56
CA SER A 21 -1.30 45.71 22.36
C SER A 21 -1.47 45.35 20.89
N ALA A 22 -1.54 46.34 19.99
CA ALA A 22 -1.64 46.08 18.55
C ALA A 22 -0.41 45.36 18.00
N VAL A 23 0.80 45.73 18.46
CA VAL A 23 2.05 45.05 18.06
C VAL A 23 2.11 43.62 18.60
N LEU A 24 1.76 43.40 19.86
CA LEU A 24 1.73 42.05 20.45
C LEU A 24 0.69 41.16 19.76
N LEU A 25 -0.47 41.69 19.44
CA LEU A 25 -1.53 40.97 18.74
C LEU A 25 -1.12 40.68 17.29
N GLY A 26 -0.45 41.62 16.62
CA GLY A 26 0.16 41.40 15.31
C GLY A 26 1.24 40.31 15.33
N LEU A 27 2.12 40.31 16.34
CA LEU A 27 3.13 39.26 16.53
C LEU A 27 2.50 37.90 16.85
N ALA A 28 1.44 37.86 17.65
CA ALA A 28 0.72 36.63 17.94
C ALA A 28 0.06 36.06 16.66
N VAL A 29 -0.62 36.90 15.88
CA VAL A 29 -1.22 36.50 14.60
C VAL A 29 -0.15 36.06 13.60
N ALA A 30 0.96 36.79 13.49
CA ALA A 30 2.07 36.40 12.63
C ALA A 30 2.70 35.06 13.07
N GLY A 31 2.87 34.85 14.38
CA GLY A 31 3.36 33.59 14.93
C GLY A 31 2.42 32.42 14.63
N VAL A 32 1.11 32.64 14.74
CA VAL A 32 0.10 31.65 14.34
C VAL A 32 0.18 31.36 12.84
N LEU A 33 0.26 32.40 11.99
CA LEU A 33 0.36 32.22 10.54
C LEU A 33 1.62 31.46 10.12
N VAL A 34 2.77 31.72 10.76
CA VAL A 34 4.02 30.98 10.53
C VAL A 34 3.90 29.53 11.04
N SER A 35 3.21 29.30 12.16
CA SER A 35 2.97 27.94 12.65
C SER A 35 2.01 27.12 11.78
N VAL A 36 1.13 27.79 11.03
CA VAL A 36 0.13 27.19 10.13
C VAL A 36 0.68 26.98 8.72
N GLN A 37 1.92 27.42 8.45
CA GLN A 37 2.56 27.24 7.14
C GLN A 37 2.52 25.75 6.75
N ALA A 38 1.84 25.47 5.62
CA ALA A 38 1.51 24.12 5.19
C ALA A 38 2.73 23.20 5.28
N PRO A 39 2.60 21.97 5.80
CA PRO A 39 3.73 21.08 5.96
C PRO A 39 4.45 20.95 4.62
N SER A 40 5.76 21.25 4.63
CA SER A 40 6.69 21.02 3.53
C SER A 40 6.83 19.51 3.31
N GLY A 41 5.78 18.90 2.76
CA GLY A 41 5.68 17.48 2.51
C GLY A 41 5.86 17.16 1.04
N VAL A 42 6.43 15.98 0.78
CA VAL A 42 6.46 15.38 -0.55
C VAL A 42 5.09 14.80 -0.82
N ALA A 43 4.57 15.00 -2.04
CA ALA A 43 3.33 14.40 -2.47
C ALA A 43 3.56 12.92 -2.80
N VAL A 44 2.92 12.03 -2.05
CA VAL A 44 3.07 10.57 -2.18
C VAL A 44 1.72 9.91 -2.45
N LEU A 45 1.78 8.73 -3.07
CA LEU A 45 0.61 7.89 -3.28
C LEU A 45 0.28 7.14 -2.00
N VAL A 46 -0.97 7.24 -1.59
CA VAL A 46 -1.56 6.46 -0.50
C VAL A 46 -2.75 5.66 -1.00
N VAL A 47 -3.07 4.60 -0.28
CA VAL A 47 -4.20 3.75 -0.57
C VAL A 47 -5.51 4.44 -0.15
N ALA A 48 -6.45 4.63 -1.08
CA ALA A 48 -7.68 5.40 -0.84
C ALA A 48 -8.74 4.64 -0.03
N ARG A 49 -8.71 3.31 -0.09
CA ARG A 49 -9.64 2.38 0.57
C ARG A 49 -8.92 1.07 0.87
N ASP A 50 -9.42 0.25 1.78
CA ASP A 50 -8.81 -1.05 2.02
C ASP A 50 -8.80 -1.91 0.76
N LEU A 51 -7.63 -2.42 0.40
CA LEU A 51 -7.38 -3.28 -0.76
C LEU A 51 -6.93 -4.64 -0.26
N SER A 52 -7.47 -5.70 -0.86
CA SER A 52 -7.05 -7.08 -0.62
C SER A 52 -5.85 -7.50 -1.50
N GLY A 53 -5.29 -6.59 -2.30
CA GLY A 53 -4.33 -6.87 -3.37
C GLY A 53 -5.01 -7.00 -4.74
N GLY A 54 -4.24 -7.30 -5.79
CA GLY A 54 -4.71 -7.36 -7.18
C GLY A 54 -4.40 -6.10 -7.98
N ARG A 55 -5.02 -5.97 -9.17
CA ARG A 55 -4.73 -4.86 -10.10
C ARG A 55 -5.23 -3.53 -9.54
N LEU A 56 -4.35 -2.55 -9.47
CA LEU A 56 -4.66 -1.19 -9.01
C LEU A 56 -5.45 -0.42 -10.07
N ALA A 57 -6.56 0.17 -9.67
CA ALA A 57 -7.30 1.17 -10.45
C ALA A 57 -6.95 2.59 -9.99
N ALA A 58 -7.27 3.59 -10.81
CA ALA A 58 -7.05 4.99 -10.46
C ALA A 58 -7.80 5.42 -9.18
N GLY A 59 -9.00 4.87 -8.95
CA GLY A 59 -9.82 5.16 -7.76
C GLY A 59 -9.33 4.48 -6.48
N ASP A 60 -8.35 3.57 -6.56
CA ASP A 60 -7.77 2.91 -5.39
C ASP A 60 -6.69 3.77 -4.71
N LEU A 61 -6.32 4.89 -5.32
CA LEU A 61 -5.17 5.69 -4.94
C LEU A 61 -5.60 7.13 -4.66
N SER A 62 -4.97 7.72 -3.65
CA SER A 62 -5.07 9.13 -3.32
C SER A 62 -3.68 9.71 -3.14
N THR A 63 -3.57 11.04 -3.15
CA THR A 63 -2.31 11.74 -2.93
C THR A 63 -2.37 12.50 -1.62
N VAL A 64 -1.35 12.32 -0.78
CA VAL A 64 -1.20 13.04 0.49
C VAL A 64 0.21 13.63 0.57
N ARG A 65 0.34 14.79 1.22
CA ARG A 65 1.65 15.39 1.50
C ARG A 65 2.15 14.92 2.86
N VAL A 66 3.31 14.29 2.86
CA VAL A 66 3.94 13.72 4.05
C VAL A 66 5.38 14.26 4.15
N PRO A 67 5.87 14.65 5.35
CA PRO A 67 7.26 15.03 5.54
C PRO A 67 8.21 13.91 5.08
N SER A 68 9.29 14.26 4.38
CA SER A 68 10.24 13.26 3.86
C SER A 68 10.93 12.45 4.96
N SER A 69 11.04 12.98 6.17
CA SER A 69 11.68 12.32 7.32
C SER A 69 10.92 11.11 7.85
N VAL A 70 9.64 10.95 7.51
CA VAL A 70 8.80 9.82 7.97
C VAL A 70 8.35 8.92 6.83
N LEU A 71 8.80 9.17 5.60
CA LEU A 71 8.49 8.34 4.45
C LEU A 71 9.32 7.06 4.49
N PRO A 72 8.73 5.89 4.18
CA PRO A 72 9.49 4.66 4.00
C PRO A 72 10.36 4.76 2.74
N ASP A 73 11.45 4.00 2.73
CA ASP A 73 12.23 3.79 1.51
C ASP A 73 11.36 3.17 0.41
N GLY A 74 11.63 3.53 -0.85
CA GLY A 74 10.87 3.01 -1.99
C GLY A 74 9.43 3.53 -2.10
N TYR A 75 9.07 4.61 -1.38
CA TYR A 75 7.76 5.25 -1.52
C TYR A 75 7.50 5.68 -2.97
N LEU A 76 6.23 5.65 -3.37
CA LEU A 76 5.82 6.06 -4.71
C LEU A 76 5.31 7.50 -4.67
N ALA A 77 6.01 8.39 -5.38
CA ALA A 77 5.62 9.79 -5.50
C ALA A 77 4.30 9.93 -6.28
N ALA A 78 3.58 11.03 -6.03
CA ALA A 78 2.41 11.39 -6.82
C ALA A 78 2.74 11.42 -8.32
N GLY A 79 1.91 10.78 -9.15
CA GLY A 79 2.15 10.65 -10.59
C GLY A 79 2.97 9.43 -11.02
N SER A 80 3.45 8.60 -10.08
CA SER A 80 4.08 7.32 -10.43
C SER A 80 3.11 6.43 -11.25
N PRO A 81 3.56 5.79 -12.35
CA PRO A 81 2.70 4.95 -13.19
C PRO A 81 2.43 3.60 -12.52
N VAL A 82 1.43 3.57 -11.64
CA VAL A 82 1.07 2.39 -10.83
C VAL A 82 -0.29 1.81 -11.17
N VAL A 83 -1.13 2.55 -11.90
CA VAL A 83 -2.42 2.04 -12.38
C VAL A 83 -2.18 0.86 -13.32
N GLY A 84 -2.93 -0.22 -13.13
CA GLY A 84 -2.78 -1.47 -13.86
C GLY A 84 -1.68 -2.39 -13.32
N LYS A 85 -0.80 -1.93 -12.42
CA LYS A 85 0.14 -2.81 -11.71
C LYS A 85 -0.62 -3.65 -10.68
N VAL A 86 -0.04 -4.79 -10.34
CA VAL A 86 -0.62 -5.73 -9.38
C VAL A 86 -0.01 -5.48 -8.00
N LEU A 87 -0.85 -5.18 -7.02
CA LEU A 87 -0.52 -5.15 -5.61
C LEU A 87 -0.50 -6.59 -5.08
N THR A 88 0.62 -7.03 -4.54
CA THR A 88 0.85 -8.45 -4.21
C THR A 88 0.45 -8.83 -2.79
N ALA A 89 0.02 -7.86 -1.99
CA ALA A 89 -0.42 -8.05 -0.61
C ALA A 89 -1.55 -7.06 -0.28
N PRO A 90 -2.39 -7.34 0.75
CA PRO A 90 -3.37 -6.39 1.22
C PRO A 90 -2.74 -5.06 1.67
N ALA A 91 -3.45 -3.96 1.49
CA ALA A 91 -3.04 -2.64 1.96
C ALA A 91 -4.24 -1.88 2.53
N ARG A 92 -4.01 -1.15 3.62
CA ARG A 92 -5.09 -0.44 4.33
C ARG A 92 -5.20 1.00 3.85
N ARG A 93 -6.39 1.58 3.99
CA ARG A 93 -6.64 2.99 3.70
C ARG A 93 -5.64 3.88 4.45
N GLY A 94 -5.04 4.82 3.73
CA GLY A 94 -4.07 5.80 4.24
C GLY A 94 -2.63 5.29 4.27
N GLU A 95 -2.39 4.02 3.94
CA GLU A 95 -1.04 3.47 3.88
C GLU A 95 -0.25 4.06 2.70
N VAL A 96 1.01 4.43 2.93
CA VAL A 96 1.93 4.92 1.89
C VAL A 96 2.30 3.75 0.99
N LEU A 97 2.05 3.90 -0.30
CA LEU A 97 2.34 2.85 -1.27
C LEU A 97 3.85 2.83 -1.60
N THR A 98 4.45 1.66 -1.55
CA THR A 98 5.85 1.42 -1.89
C THR A 98 5.98 0.50 -3.10
N ASP A 99 7.11 0.56 -3.79
CA ASP A 99 7.42 -0.32 -4.92
C ASP A 99 7.52 -1.80 -4.52
N ALA A 100 7.94 -2.09 -3.28
CA ALA A 100 8.09 -3.44 -2.75
C ALA A 100 6.79 -4.26 -2.79
N ARG A 101 5.63 -3.61 -2.68
CA ARG A 101 4.32 -4.28 -2.71
C ARG A 101 3.76 -4.48 -4.12
N LEU A 102 4.43 -3.96 -5.13
CA LEU A 102 4.01 -4.12 -6.51
C LEU A 102 4.70 -5.34 -7.14
N LEU A 103 3.95 -6.08 -7.93
CA LEU A 103 4.47 -7.16 -8.75
C LEU A 103 5.54 -6.60 -9.69
N GLY A 104 6.74 -7.18 -9.64
CA GLY A 104 7.90 -6.66 -10.35
C GLY A 104 8.75 -5.62 -9.60
N GLY A 105 8.21 -5.01 -8.54
CA GLY A 105 8.92 -4.01 -7.73
C GLY A 105 9.67 -4.63 -6.56
N GLY A 106 9.00 -5.38 -5.68
CA GLY A 106 9.64 -6.15 -4.60
C GLY A 106 9.92 -7.59 -5.02
N LEU A 107 8.87 -8.34 -5.36
CA LEU A 107 8.95 -9.80 -5.57
C LEU A 107 9.88 -10.27 -6.72
N LEU A 108 10.13 -9.43 -7.73
CA LEU A 108 11.02 -9.78 -8.86
C LEU A 108 12.33 -8.97 -8.90
N ARG A 109 12.50 -7.93 -8.07
CA ARG A 109 13.78 -7.20 -7.95
C ARG A 109 14.58 -7.62 -6.72
N SER A 110 13.95 -8.00 -5.61
CA SER A 110 14.67 -8.42 -4.41
C SER A 110 15.08 -9.90 -4.54
N ASP A 111 16.29 -10.14 -5.04
CA ASP A 111 17.14 -11.33 -4.83
C ASP A 111 16.58 -12.75 -5.00
N ALA A 112 15.32 -12.95 -5.37
CA ALA A 112 14.74 -14.25 -5.64
C ALA A 112 15.08 -14.65 -7.08
N ARG A 113 16.37 -14.82 -7.37
CA ARG A 113 16.85 -15.34 -8.66
C ARG A 113 16.11 -16.64 -8.96
N GLY A 114 15.18 -16.59 -9.92
CA GLY A 114 14.38 -17.74 -10.34
C GLY A 114 12.90 -17.73 -9.94
N VAL A 115 12.37 -16.65 -9.34
CA VAL A 115 10.91 -16.50 -9.16
C VAL A 115 10.25 -15.95 -10.43
N VAL A 116 9.20 -16.63 -10.88
CA VAL A 116 8.40 -16.30 -12.06
C VAL A 116 6.91 -16.29 -11.69
N ALA A 117 6.15 -15.46 -12.39
CA ALA A 117 4.69 -15.42 -12.29
C ALA A 117 4.10 -16.55 -13.14
N THR A 118 3.62 -17.60 -12.50
CA THR A 118 3.06 -18.78 -13.18
C THR A 118 1.54 -18.75 -13.16
N PRO A 119 0.87 -18.69 -14.32
CA PRO A 119 -0.56 -18.86 -14.40
C PRO A 119 -0.94 -20.32 -14.19
N VAL A 120 -1.89 -20.57 -13.29
CA VAL A 120 -2.41 -21.89 -12.95
C VAL A 120 -3.93 -21.85 -12.98
N ARG A 121 -4.53 -22.76 -13.75
CA ARG A 121 -5.97 -22.98 -13.76
C ARG A 121 -6.33 -24.01 -12.70
N VAL A 122 -7.19 -23.61 -11.77
CA VAL A 122 -7.79 -24.49 -10.77
C VAL A 122 -9.17 -24.88 -11.30
N GLU A 123 -9.49 -26.19 -11.23
CA GLU A 123 -10.76 -26.73 -11.75
C GLU A 123 -11.96 -26.15 -10.99
N ASP A 124 -11.84 -26.02 -9.67
CA ASP A 124 -12.84 -25.43 -8.82
C ASP A 124 -12.68 -23.90 -8.73
N ALA A 125 -13.55 -23.20 -9.45
CA ALA A 125 -13.60 -21.73 -9.46
C ALA A 125 -14.06 -21.14 -8.11
N GLU A 126 -14.88 -21.85 -7.33
CA GLU A 126 -15.31 -21.40 -6.00
C GLU A 126 -14.15 -21.52 -5.02
N ALA A 127 -13.38 -22.61 -5.04
CA ALA A 127 -12.17 -22.75 -4.24
C ALA A 127 -11.15 -21.64 -4.56
N ALA A 128 -10.89 -21.38 -5.85
CA ALA A 128 -10.03 -20.27 -6.27
C ALA A 128 -10.57 -18.89 -5.87
N SER A 129 -11.87 -18.75 -5.61
CA SER A 129 -12.47 -17.51 -5.14
C SER A 129 -12.18 -17.24 -3.65
N LEU A 130 -11.89 -18.28 -2.86
CA LEU A 130 -11.57 -18.16 -1.43
C LEU A 130 -10.19 -17.55 -1.17
N VAL A 131 -9.25 -17.74 -2.09
CA VAL A 131 -7.90 -17.18 -1.96
C VAL A 131 -7.84 -15.71 -2.36
N THR A 132 -6.93 -14.99 -1.72
CA THR A 132 -6.68 -13.57 -1.92
C THR A 132 -5.22 -13.37 -2.30
N ALA A 133 -4.90 -12.25 -2.96
CA ALA A 133 -3.52 -11.89 -3.21
C ALA A 133 -2.74 -11.78 -1.88
N GLY A 134 -1.56 -12.38 -1.85
CA GLY A 134 -0.72 -12.53 -0.67
C GLY A 134 -0.93 -13.83 0.11
N ASP A 135 -1.96 -14.63 -0.20
CA ASP A 135 -2.12 -15.95 0.44
C ASP A 135 -1.00 -16.90 0.02
N VAL A 136 -0.57 -17.74 0.96
CA VAL A 136 0.37 -18.83 0.72
C VAL A 136 -0.43 -20.11 0.59
N ILE A 137 -0.28 -20.80 -0.53
CA ILE A 137 -1.02 -22.02 -0.84
C ILE A 137 -0.10 -23.14 -1.27
N ASP A 138 -0.60 -24.36 -1.14
CA ASP A 138 -0.08 -25.51 -1.89
C ASP A 138 -1.02 -25.79 -3.06
N VAL A 139 -0.44 -26.19 -4.19
CA VAL A 139 -1.17 -26.66 -5.36
C VAL A 139 -1.02 -28.17 -5.42
N LEU A 140 -2.15 -28.86 -5.35
CA LEU A 140 -2.23 -30.31 -5.42
C LEU A 140 -2.66 -30.72 -6.84
N ALA A 141 -2.06 -31.79 -7.35
CA ALA A 141 -2.39 -32.39 -8.62
C ALA A 141 -2.96 -33.80 -8.38
N ALA A 142 -4.21 -34.00 -8.78
CA ALA A 142 -4.86 -35.30 -8.75
C ALA A 142 -4.86 -35.90 -10.17
N TYR A 143 -4.18 -37.03 -10.32
CA TYR A 143 -4.24 -37.89 -11.50
C TYR A 143 -5.21 -39.05 -11.25
N GLU A 144 -5.53 -39.82 -12.29
CA GLU A 144 -6.45 -40.96 -12.19
C GLU A 144 -6.02 -42.02 -11.15
N THR A 145 -4.71 -42.15 -10.88
CA THR A 145 -4.15 -43.24 -10.05
C THR A 145 -3.50 -42.78 -8.76
N HIS A 146 -3.17 -41.49 -8.63
CA HIS A 146 -2.47 -40.94 -7.47
C HIS A 146 -2.67 -39.42 -7.38
N ALA A 147 -2.30 -38.84 -6.24
CA ALA A 147 -2.24 -37.40 -6.05
C ALA A 147 -0.88 -36.99 -5.49
N GLU A 148 -0.40 -35.82 -5.87
CA GLU A 148 0.86 -35.25 -5.39
C GLU A 148 0.78 -33.73 -5.22
N THR A 149 1.73 -33.15 -4.49
CA THR A 149 1.87 -31.69 -4.39
C THR A 149 2.68 -31.19 -5.58
N ALA A 150 2.02 -30.50 -6.52
CA ALA A 150 2.67 -29.94 -7.70
C ALA A 150 3.55 -28.73 -7.37
N ALA A 151 3.13 -27.91 -6.41
CA ALA A 151 3.93 -26.81 -5.86
C ALA A 151 3.54 -26.52 -4.41
N GLU A 152 4.54 -26.39 -3.54
CA GLU A 152 4.37 -26.10 -2.11
C GLU A 152 4.69 -24.64 -1.79
N ARG A 153 3.90 -24.06 -0.87
CA ARG A 153 4.07 -22.72 -0.27
C ARG A 153 4.29 -21.60 -1.27
N VAL A 154 3.49 -21.60 -2.34
CA VAL A 154 3.52 -20.57 -3.38
C VAL A 154 2.58 -19.41 -3.04
N THR A 155 3.02 -18.18 -3.31
CA THR A 155 2.23 -16.99 -3.00
C THR A 155 1.30 -16.65 -4.15
N VAL A 156 0.02 -16.41 -3.84
CA VAL A 156 -0.96 -15.91 -4.81
C VAL A 156 -0.66 -14.44 -5.10
N LEU A 157 -0.31 -14.12 -6.34
CA LEU A 157 -0.03 -12.75 -6.79
C LEU A 157 -1.31 -12.02 -7.17
N THR A 158 -2.17 -12.71 -7.90
CA THR A 158 -3.49 -12.22 -8.29
C THR A 158 -4.37 -13.37 -8.75
N LYS A 159 -5.67 -13.11 -8.81
CA LYS A 159 -6.66 -14.03 -9.37
C LYS A 159 -7.46 -13.32 -10.46
N ALA A 160 -7.79 -14.05 -11.51
CA ALA A 160 -8.70 -13.61 -12.55
C ALA A 160 -9.85 -14.61 -12.67
N ARG A 161 -11.06 -14.09 -12.88
CA ARG A 161 -12.21 -14.94 -13.21
C ARG A 161 -12.10 -15.34 -14.67
N SER A 162 -12.16 -16.64 -14.94
CA SER A 162 -12.29 -17.20 -16.28
C SER A 162 -13.60 -17.98 -16.37
N GLU A 163 -14.16 -18.10 -17.57
CA GLU A 163 -15.37 -18.91 -17.79
C GLU A 163 -15.10 -20.41 -17.66
N GLU A 164 -13.83 -20.83 -17.72
CA GLU A 164 -13.37 -22.22 -17.69
C GLU A 164 -12.79 -22.64 -16.32
N GLY A 165 -12.95 -21.81 -15.28
CA GLY A 165 -12.42 -22.09 -13.93
C GLY A 165 -11.77 -20.88 -13.25
N GLY A 166 -11.09 -21.14 -12.14
CA GLY A 166 -10.36 -20.10 -11.40
C GLY A 166 -8.92 -19.95 -11.91
N LEU A 167 -8.57 -18.79 -12.49
CA LEU A 167 -7.18 -18.51 -12.87
C LEU A 167 -6.44 -17.83 -11.71
N LEU A 168 -5.40 -18.48 -11.21
CA LEU A 168 -4.48 -17.93 -10.22
C LEU A 168 -3.15 -17.63 -10.89
N VAL A 169 -2.54 -16.50 -10.53
CA VAL A 169 -1.15 -16.19 -10.88
C VAL A 169 -0.32 -16.34 -9.62
N LEU A 170 0.64 -17.25 -9.63
CA LEU A 170 1.41 -17.64 -8.46
C LEU A 170 2.87 -17.19 -8.61
N ALA A 171 3.49 -16.75 -7.52
CA ALA A 171 4.93 -16.59 -7.45
C ALA A 171 5.55 -17.96 -7.20
N THR A 172 6.29 -18.45 -8.19
CA THR A 172 6.84 -19.82 -8.19
C THR A 172 8.29 -19.79 -8.64
N THR A 173 9.09 -20.75 -8.21
CA THR A 173 10.41 -20.96 -8.82
C THR A 173 10.28 -21.53 -10.23
N THR A 174 11.32 -21.45 -11.05
CA THR A 174 11.33 -22.08 -12.38
C THR A 174 11.05 -23.59 -12.33
N GLY A 175 11.52 -24.28 -11.28
CA GLY A 175 11.23 -25.71 -11.06
C GLY A 175 9.76 -25.98 -10.73
N GLN A 176 9.17 -25.19 -9.84
CA GLN A 176 7.74 -25.27 -9.52
C GLN A 176 6.87 -24.91 -10.73
N ALA A 177 7.26 -23.90 -11.52
CA ALA A 177 6.56 -23.53 -12.75
C ALA A 177 6.53 -24.69 -13.76
N ALA A 178 7.65 -25.38 -13.95
CA ALA A 178 7.71 -26.56 -14.81
C ALA A 178 6.88 -27.73 -14.27
N SER A 179 6.87 -27.94 -12.95
CA SER A 179 6.03 -28.94 -12.29
C SER A 179 4.54 -28.68 -12.51
N LEU A 180 4.11 -27.43 -12.27
CA LEU A 180 2.74 -26.97 -12.49
C LEU A 180 2.34 -27.06 -13.97
N ALA A 181 3.23 -26.75 -14.90
CA ALA A 181 2.96 -26.89 -16.32
C ALA A 181 2.72 -28.35 -16.73
N ARG A 182 3.51 -29.29 -16.18
CA ARG A 182 3.31 -30.73 -16.40
C ARG A 182 1.99 -31.20 -15.80
N ALA A 183 1.69 -30.79 -14.57
CA ALA A 183 0.46 -31.17 -13.89
C ALA A 183 -0.78 -30.62 -14.63
N GLN A 184 -0.76 -29.37 -15.10
CA GLN A 184 -1.87 -28.78 -15.88
C GLN A 184 -2.17 -29.53 -17.19
N ALA A 185 -1.21 -30.30 -17.72
CA ALA A 185 -1.42 -31.05 -18.96
C ALA A 185 -2.20 -32.37 -18.76
N GLY A 186 -2.30 -32.89 -17.53
CA GLY A 186 -2.88 -34.23 -17.31
C GLY A 186 -3.47 -34.50 -15.93
N ALA A 187 -3.45 -33.53 -15.01
CA ALA A 187 -4.04 -33.64 -13.68
C ALA A 187 -5.13 -32.59 -13.47
N ARG A 188 -6.01 -32.91 -12.52
CA ARG A 188 -6.95 -31.97 -11.94
C ARG A 188 -6.27 -31.21 -10.81
N LEU A 189 -6.25 -29.89 -10.88
CA LEU A 189 -5.59 -29.06 -9.88
C LEU A 189 -6.56 -28.57 -8.81
N SER A 190 -6.16 -28.73 -7.55
CA SER A 190 -6.82 -28.16 -6.37
C SER A 190 -5.82 -27.42 -5.49
N ILE A 191 -6.30 -26.71 -4.48
CA ILE A 191 -5.49 -25.83 -3.63
C ILE A 191 -5.72 -26.10 -2.14
N ALA A 192 -4.66 -25.97 -1.35
CA ALA A 192 -4.71 -25.96 0.11
C ALA A 192 -4.19 -24.62 0.63
N ILE A 193 -4.92 -23.98 1.55
CA ILE A 193 -4.62 -22.63 2.02
C ILE A 193 -3.92 -22.71 3.38
N HIS A 194 -2.74 -22.09 3.49
CA HIS A 194 -2.05 -21.99 4.78
C HIS A 194 -2.62 -20.87 5.65
N PRO A 195 -2.74 -21.06 6.96
CA PRO A 195 -3.09 -19.98 7.88
C PRO A 195 -2.00 -18.90 7.86
N ARG A 196 -2.43 -17.64 7.93
CA ARG A 196 -1.56 -16.46 7.98
C ARG A 196 -1.00 -16.22 9.38
#